data_AF-A0A837AQ84-F1
#
_entry.id   AF-A0A837AQ84-F1
#
_cell.length_a   1.000
_cell.length_b   1.000
_cell.length_c   1.000
_cell.angle_alpha   90.00
_cell.angle_beta   90.00
_cell.angle_gamma   90.00
#
_symmetry.space_group_name_H-M   'P 1'
#
loop_
_entity.id
_entity.type
_entity.pdbx_description
1 polymer ?
#
loop_
_entity_poly.entity_id
_entity_poly.type
_entity_poly.pdbx_seq_one_letter_code
_entity_poly.pdbx_strand_id
1 'polypeptide(L)'
;NNAIKFTERGVVGLELTTLGSYQGLRFEVADTGPGINAEQKARLFQRFEQGDGARTTSRYGGSGLGLAICQELAMAMGGHIEVISRLGSGTRVVVDLPLRWVTSNATLDGEPTPADMAVEPQRILLVEDDPIIAEVIIGLLRSQGHSVVHAPHGLAALTEAADNTFDLALLDLDLPGLDGFALARQLRVFG
;
A
#
# COMPACT_ATOMS: atom_id res chain seq x y z
N ASN A 1 -3.68 6.52 2.64
CA ASN A 1 -3.89 7.29 1.39
C ASN A 1 -4.83 8.48 1.60
N ASN A 2 -6.10 8.28 1.98
CA ASN A 2 -7.08 9.39 2.16
C ASN A 2 -6.54 10.61 2.94
N ALA A 3 -5.92 10.39 4.10
CA ALA A 3 -5.32 11.45 4.91
C ALA A 3 -4.31 12.33 4.14
N ILE A 4 -3.45 11.72 3.32
CA ILE A 4 -2.44 12.43 2.49
C ILE A 4 -3.15 13.22 1.39
N LYS A 5 -4.13 12.58 0.73
CA LYS A 5 -4.89 13.15 -0.37
C LYS A 5 -5.67 14.40 0.01
N PHE A 6 -6.19 14.48 1.22
CA PHE A 6 -7.01 15.62 1.68
C PHE A 6 -6.23 16.65 2.51
N THR A 7 -4.99 16.35 2.89
CA THR A 7 -4.15 17.27 3.69
C THR A 7 -3.10 17.93 2.80
N GLU A 8 -3.48 19.00 2.11
CA GLU A 8 -2.56 19.74 1.22
C GLU A 8 -1.39 20.39 2.00
N ARG A 9 -1.66 20.86 3.23
CA ARG A 9 -0.66 21.42 4.15
C ARG A 9 -0.98 20.97 5.56
N GLY A 10 -0.01 20.41 6.26
CA GLY A 10 -0.22 19.90 7.61
C GLY A 10 0.59 18.64 7.89
N VAL A 11 0.10 17.83 8.81
CA VAL A 11 0.74 16.58 9.23
C VAL A 11 -0.25 15.43 9.09
N VAL A 12 0.25 14.27 8.69
CA VAL A 12 -0.44 12.99 8.76
C VAL A 12 0.37 12.07 9.67
N GLY A 13 -0.28 11.49 10.68
CA GLY A 13 0.31 10.55 11.62
C GLY A 13 -0.37 9.18 11.54
N LEU A 14 0.41 8.14 11.81
CA LEU A 14 -0.07 6.79 12.07
C LEU A 14 0.46 6.38 13.46
N GLU A 15 -0.45 6.03 14.35
CA GLU A 15 -0.13 5.52 15.69
C GLU A 15 -0.68 4.10 15.85
N LEU A 16 0.08 3.27 16.56
CA LEU A 16 -0.30 1.90 16.87
C LEU A 16 -0.25 1.69 18.38
N THR A 17 -1.35 1.27 18.98
CA THR A 17 -1.43 0.96 20.41
C THR A 17 -2.06 -0.41 20.63
N THR A 18 -1.77 -1.04 21.76
CA THR A 18 -2.35 -2.35 22.12
C THR A 18 -3.72 -2.17 22.74
N LEU A 19 -4.68 -3.03 22.36
CA LEU A 19 -5.99 -3.10 23.01
C LEU A 19 -5.92 -4.00 24.24
N GLY A 20 -6.25 -3.43 25.40
CA GLY A 20 -6.27 -4.15 26.68
C GLY A 20 -4.95 -4.86 26.99
N SER A 21 -5.01 -6.01 27.66
CA SER A 21 -3.85 -6.85 27.99
C SER A 21 -3.33 -7.64 26.79
N TYR A 22 -2.97 -6.95 25.69
CA TYR A 22 -2.56 -7.59 24.43
C TYR A 22 -3.66 -8.51 23.88
N GLN A 23 -4.86 -7.98 23.69
CA GLN A 23 -5.98 -8.71 23.08
C GLN A 23 -6.30 -8.21 21.68
N GLY A 24 -5.57 -7.21 21.19
CA GLY A 24 -5.68 -6.68 19.85
C GLY A 24 -4.78 -5.47 19.62
N LEU A 25 -4.97 -4.82 18.47
CA LEU A 25 -4.28 -3.61 18.06
C LEU A 25 -5.28 -2.51 17.71
N ARG A 26 -4.95 -1.28 18.08
CA ARG A 26 -5.61 -0.07 17.65
C ARG A 26 -4.68 0.68 16.71
N PHE A 27 -5.12 0.82 15.47
CA PHE A 27 -4.49 1.66 14.45
C PHE A 27 -5.20 3.01 14.47
N GLU A 28 -4.43 4.09 14.51
CA GLU A 28 -4.98 5.43 14.43
C GLU A 28 -4.27 6.21 13.31
N VAL A 29 -5.04 6.60 12.29
CA VAL A 29 -4.56 7.50 11.24
C VAL A 29 -5.17 8.88 11.50
N ALA A 30 -4.34 9.86 11.80
CA ALA A 30 -4.76 11.23 12.06
C ALA A 30 -4.17 12.20 11.04
N ASP A 31 -4.95 13.17 10.60
CA ASP A 31 -4.51 14.27 9.75
C ASP A 31 -4.98 15.62 10.29
N THR A 32 -4.34 16.70 9.82
CA THR A 32 -4.73 18.08 10.11
C THR A 32 -5.40 18.76 8.90
N GLY A 33 -6.04 17.97 8.03
CA GLY A 33 -6.70 18.45 6.82
C GLY A 33 -7.98 19.24 7.09
N PRO A 34 -8.84 19.44 6.06
CA PRO A 34 -10.04 20.27 6.18
C PRO A 34 -11.11 19.65 7.10
N GLY A 35 -10.97 18.39 7.50
CA GLY A 35 -11.97 17.65 8.26
C GLY A 35 -13.23 17.37 7.44
N ILE A 36 -14.19 16.70 8.10
CA ILE A 36 -15.42 16.19 7.50
C ILE A 36 -16.60 16.73 8.32
N ASN A 37 -17.66 17.16 7.65
CA ASN A 37 -18.89 17.62 8.31
C ASN A 37 -19.80 16.44 8.72
N ALA A 38 -20.86 16.72 9.49
CA ALA A 38 -21.76 15.66 9.99
C ALA A 38 -22.48 14.89 8.86
N GLU A 39 -22.89 15.59 7.80
CA GLU A 39 -23.58 14.98 6.65
C GLU A 39 -22.66 14.04 5.89
N GLN A 40 -21.43 14.47 5.58
CA GLN A 40 -20.39 13.67 4.94
C GLN A 40 -19.98 12.49 5.83
N LYS A 41 -19.91 12.67 7.16
CA LYS A 41 -19.58 11.58 8.10
C LYS A 41 -20.62 10.46 8.08
N ALA A 42 -21.91 10.78 8.00
CA ALA A 42 -23.01 9.80 7.95
C ALA A 42 -22.99 8.91 6.69
N ARG A 43 -22.24 9.39 5.70
CA ARG A 43 -22.24 8.98 4.31
C ARG A 43 -20.92 8.33 3.88
N LEU A 44 -19.87 8.55 4.69
CA LEU A 44 -18.50 8.15 4.45
C LEU A 44 -18.25 6.65 4.20
N PHE A 45 -19.09 5.78 4.75
CA PHE A 45 -18.99 4.33 4.58
C PHE A 45 -19.91 3.78 3.48
N GLN A 46 -20.71 4.64 2.84
CA GLN A 46 -21.52 4.22 1.70
C GLN A 46 -20.63 4.01 0.48
N ARG A 47 -20.87 2.91 -0.23
CA ARG A 47 -20.13 2.60 -1.46
C ARG A 47 -20.43 3.66 -2.53
N PHE A 48 -19.42 4.00 -3.33
CA PHE A 48 -19.48 4.96 -4.43
C PHE A 48 -19.78 6.40 -4.02
N GLU A 49 -19.62 6.70 -2.74
CA GLU A 49 -19.90 8.04 -2.27
C GLU A 49 -18.67 8.94 -2.33
N GLN A 50 -18.85 10.11 -2.95
CA GLN A 50 -17.83 11.14 -3.08
C GLN A 50 -18.45 12.44 -2.57
N GLY A 51 -17.79 13.11 -1.61
CA GLY A 51 -18.31 14.32 -0.96
C GLY A 51 -18.73 15.37 -1.99
N ASP A 52 -19.94 15.91 -1.80
CA ASP A 52 -20.67 16.72 -2.79
C ASP A 52 -19.83 17.85 -3.39
N GLY A 53 -19.68 17.79 -4.72
CA GLY A 53 -19.23 18.92 -5.53
C GLY A 53 -18.42 18.49 -6.76
N ALA A 54 -18.76 19.04 -7.92
CA ALA A 54 -17.96 18.95 -9.16
C ALA A 54 -16.51 19.50 -9.04
N ARG A 55 -16.07 19.93 -7.84
CA ARG A 55 -14.71 20.37 -7.50
C ARG A 55 -13.87 19.28 -6.83
N THR A 56 -14.46 18.31 -6.14
CA THR A 56 -13.76 17.17 -5.50
C THR A 56 -13.55 16.02 -6.47
N THR A 57 -14.43 15.86 -7.48
CA THR A 57 -14.33 14.81 -8.51
C THR A 57 -13.17 15.04 -9.49
N SER A 58 -12.80 16.29 -9.78
CA SER A 58 -11.77 16.62 -10.78
C SER A 58 -10.33 16.66 -10.24
N ARG A 59 -10.13 16.81 -8.92
CA ARG A 59 -8.78 16.90 -8.30
C ARG A 59 -8.35 15.64 -7.55
N TYR A 60 -9.31 14.86 -7.08
CA TYR A 60 -9.08 13.85 -6.05
C TYR A 60 -9.84 12.57 -6.40
N GLY A 61 -9.72 12.10 -7.64
CA GLY A 61 -10.36 10.86 -8.13
C GLY A 61 -10.14 9.66 -7.22
N GLY A 62 -11.21 8.92 -6.92
CA GLY A 62 -11.17 7.67 -6.17
C GLY A 62 -12.56 7.05 -6.20
N SER A 63 -12.67 5.72 -6.29
CA SER A 63 -13.93 5.01 -6.52
C SER A 63 -15.01 5.18 -5.44
N GLY A 64 -14.72 5.88 -4.33
CA GLY A 64 -15.62 5.97 -3.18
C GLY A 64 -15.81 4.64 -2.45
N LEU A 65 -14.97 3.63 -2.73
CA LEU A 65 -15.07 2.30 -2.14
C LEU A 65 -14.13 2.08 -0.96
N GLY A 66 -13.01 2.83 -0.90
CA GLY A 66 -11.91 2.50 0.00
C GLY A 66 -12.33 2.37 1.47
N LEU A 67 -13.11 3.30 2.00
CA LEU A 67 -13.51 3.24 3.41
C LEU A 67 -14.61 2.20 3.68
N ALA A 68 -15.51 1.95 2.72
CA ALA A 68 -16.50 0.89 2.81
C ALA A 68 -15.81 -0.50 2.89
N ILE A 69 -14.77 -0.73 2.06
CA ILE A 69 -13.96 -1.94 2.11
C ILE A 69 -13.22 -2.06 3.45
N CYS A 70 -12.60 -0.98 3.93
CA CYS A 70 -11.94 -0.98 5.25
C CYS A 70 -12.92 -1.35 6.37
N GLN A 71 -14.16 -0.86 6.32
CA GLN A 71 -15.18 -1.20 7.30
C GLN A 71 -15.57 -2.68 7.22
N GLU A 72 -15.82 -3.20 6.03
CA GLU A 72 -16.16 -4.62 5.81
C GLU A 72 -15.03 -5.54 6.29
N LEU A 73 -13.78 -5.21 6.00
CA LEU A 73 -12.61 -5.98 6.46
C LEU A 73 -12.47 -5.92 7.98
N ALA A 74 -12.59 -4.74 8.60
CA ALA A 74 -12.52 -4.62 10.05
C ALA A 74 -13.61 -5.45 10.72
N MET A 75 -14.85 -5.39 10.23
CA MET A 75 -15.96 -6.20 10.73
C MET A 75 -15.72 -7.70 10.53
N ALA A 76 -15.22 -8.12 9.35
CA ALA A 76 -14.90 -9.52 9.07
C ALA A 76 -13.81 -10.08 9.99
N MET A 77 -12.91 -9.22 10.46
CA MET A 77 -11.89 -9.53 11.46
C MET A 77 -12.42 -9.45 12.92
N GLY A 78 -13.73 -9.24 13.11
CA GLY A 78 -14.36 -9.07 14.43
C GLY A 78 -14.04 -7.73 15.10
N GLY A 79 -13.43 -6.81 14.37
CA GLY A 79 -13.04 -5.49 14.82
C GLY A 79 -14.05 -4.40 14.46
N HIS A 80 -13.58 -3.17 14.56
CA HIS A 80 -14.40 -1.98 14.39
C HIS A 80 -13.56 -0.82 13.81
N ILE A 81 -14.22 0.04 13.04
CA ILE A 81 -13.66 1.30 12.53
C ILE A 81 -14.50 2.49 13.00
N GLU A 82 -13.86 3.52 13.52
CA GLU A 82 -14.46 4.80 13.89
C GLU A 82 -13.78 5.95 13.13
N VAL A 83 -14.57 6.97 12.81
CA VAL A 83 -14.06 8.22 12.22
C VAL A 83 -14.46 9.39 13.11
N ILE A 84 -13.48 10.10 13.64
CA ILE A 84 -13.62 11.28 14.47
C ILE A 84 -13.10 12.45 13.64
N SER A 85 -13.97 13.38 13.28
CA SER A 85 -13.60 14.50 12.42
C SER A 85 -14.44 15.73 12.74
N ARG A 86 -13.84 16.91 12.56
CA ARG A 86 -14.51 18.20 12.65
C ARG A 86 -13.94 19.11 11.56
N LEU A 87 -14.82 19.84 10.88
CA LEU A 87 -14.42 20.85 9.90
C LEU A 87 -13.33 21.79 10.48
N GLY A 88 -12.24 21.95 9.73
CA GLY A 88 -11.08 22.76 10.06
C GLY A 88 -10.14 22.19 11.13
N SER A 89 -10.41 20.99 11.66
CA SER A 89 -9.58 20.35 12.72
C SER A 89 -8.93 19.04 12.27
N GLY A 90 -9.10 18.65 11.01
CA GLY A 90 -8.61 17.37 10.48
C GLY A 90 -9.51 16.17 10.79
N THR A 91 -9.02 14.99 10.41
CA THR A 91 -9.73 13.72 10.56
C THR A 91 -8.86 12.69 11.26
N ARG A 92 -9.47 11.90 12.14
CA ARG A 92 -8.87 10.77 12.81
C ARG A 92 -9.71 9.52 12.51
N VAL A 93 -9.07 8.49 11.97
CA VAL A 93 -9.67 7.18 11.70
C VAL A 93 -9.04 6.19 12.66
N VAL A 94 -9.87 5.57 13.49
CA VAL A 94 -9.45 4.58 14.49
C VAL A 94 -9.93 3.21 14.02
N VAL A 95 -9.04 2.22 13.97
CA VAL A 95 -9.37 0.83 13.64
C VAL A 95 -8.92 -0.06 14.77
N ASP A 96 -9.88 -0.70 15.42
CA ASP A 96 -9.66 -1.68 16.48
C ASP A 96 -9.79 -3.08 15.92
N LEU A 97 -8.72 -3.87 16.02
CA LEU A 97 -8.69 -5.25 15.56
C LEU A 97 -8.39 -6.18 16.74
N PRO A 98 -9.29 -7.12 17.09
CA PRO A 98 -9.07 -8.09 18.16
C PRO A 98 -8.16 -9.23 17.66
N LEU A 99 -6.89 -8.88 17.42
CA LEU A 99 -5.86 -9.81 16.99
C LEU A 99 -5.36 -10.61 18.18
N ARG A 100 -5.63 -11.92 18.17
CA ARG A 100 -5.09 -12.83 19.18
C ARG A 100 -3.58 -12.95 19.00
N TRP A 101 -2.86 -12.65 20.06
CA TRP A 101 -1.42 -12.84 20.09
C TRP A 101 -1.14 -14.33 20.19
N VAL A 102 -0.48 -14.85 19.16
CA VAL A 102 0.11 -16.18 19.25
C VAL A 102 1.53 -15.95 19.76
N THR A 103 1.81 -16.38 20.98
CA THR A 103 3.19 -16.56 21.42
C THR A 103 3.80 -17.55 20.46
N SER A 104 4.64 -17.07 19.55
CA SER A 104 5.41 -17.98 18.72
C SER A 104 6.32 -18.74 19.66
N ASN A 105 6.04 -20.03 19.85
CA ASN A 105 6.94 -20.95 20.53
C ASN A 105 8.09 -21.35 19.59
N ALA A 106 8.34 -20.56 18.53
CA ALA A 106 9.67 -20.48 17.95
C ALA A 106 10.60 -20.11 19.10
N THR A 107 11.32 -21.11 19.58
CA THR A 107 12.58 -20.88 20.26
C THR A 107 13.30 -19.77 19.50
N LEU A 108 13.53 -18.64 20.17
CA LEU A 108 14.62 -17.73 19.81
C LEU A 108 16.00 -18.40 20.08
N ASP A 109 16.06 -19.75 20.14
CA ASP A 109 17.25 -20.55 19.83
C ASP A 109 17.49 -20.67 18.32
N GLY A 110 16.79 -19.88 17.53
CA GLY A 110 17.45 -19.02 16.57
C GLY A 110 16.84 -17.64 16.71
N GLU A 111 17.66 -16.63 16.97
CA GLU A 111 17.43 -15.39 16.23
C GLU A 111 17.10 -15.80 14.78
N PRO A 112 16.25 -15.08 14.03
CA PRO A 112 16.64 -14.91 12.65
C PRO A 112 17.96 -14.12 12.73
N THR A 113 19.07 -14.80 13.04
CA THR A 113 20.18 -14.73 12.12
C THR A 113 19.47 -14.82 10.77
N PRO A 114 19.63 -13.86 9.85
CA PRO A 114 19.47 -14.25 8.47
C PRO A 114 20.37 -15.49 8.36
N ALA A 115 19.79 -16.68 8.53
CA ALA A 115 20.30 -17.88 7.95
C ALA A 115 20.41 -17.41 6.52
N ASP A 116 21.63 -17.07 6.09
CA ASP A 116 22.41 -17.86 5.15
C ASP A 116 21.61 -18.52 4.00
N MET A 117 20.38 -18.10 3.73
CA MET A 117 20.08 -17.46 2.49
C MET A 117 20.85 -16.14 2.49
N ALA A 118 22.16 -16.22 2.28
CA ALA A 118 22.78 -15.22 1.43
C ALA A 118 21.91 -15.26 0.17
N VAL A 119 20.94 -14.34 0.07
CA VAL A 119 20.21 -14.18 -1.17
C VAL A 119 21.30 -13.74 -2.12
N GLU A 120 21.72 -14.67 -2.97
CA GLU A 120 22.79 -14.37 -3.91
C GLU A 120 22.41 -13.10 -4.66
N PRO A 121 23.33 -12.16 -4.88
CA PRO A 121 23.06 -10.93 -5.60
C PRO A 121 22.40 -11.21 -6.96
N GLN A 122 21.08 -11.13 -7.01
CA GLN A 122 20.32 -11.30 -8.25
C GLN A 122 20.29 -10.02 -9.06
N ARG A 123 20.26 -10.18 -10.39
CA ARG A 123 19.97 -9.12 -11.34
C ARG A 123 18.48 -9.16 -11.68
N ILE A 124 17.77 -8.14 -11.25
CA ILE A 124 16.31 -8.06 -11.29
C ILE A 124 15.88 -7.04 -12.35
N LEU A 125 14.96 -7.44 -13.22
CA LEU A 125 14.24 -6.52 -14.10
C LEU A 125 12.98 -6.03 -13.36
N LEU A 126 12.90 -4.72 -13.09
CA LEU A 126 11.71 -4.09 -12.51
C LEU A 126 10.90 -3.41 -13.62
N VAL A 127 9.62 -3.76 -13.76
CA VAL A 127 8.68 -3.11 -14.68
C VAL A 127 7.60 -2.39 -13.88
N GLU A 128 7.66 -1.06 -13.85
CA GLU A 128 6.82 -0.19 -13.02
C GLU A 128 6.75 1.18 -13.70
N ASP A 129 5.55 1.70 -13.98
CA ASP A 129 5.37 2.96 -14.69
C ASP A 129 5.31 4.18 -13.76
N ASP A 130 5.01 4.00 -12.46
CA ASP A 130 5.09 5.07 -11.47
C ASP A 130 6.56 5.25 -11.01
N PRO A 131 7.20 6.39 -11.30
CA PRO A 131 8.61 6.62 -10.96
C PRO A 131 8.88 6.66 -9.45
N ILE A 132 7.90 7.04 -8.64
CA ILE A 132 8.03 7.10 -7.17
C ILE A 132 8.01 5.69 -6.60
N ILE A 133 7.07 4.84 -7.06
CA ILE A 133 7.00 3.44 -6.66
C ILE A 133 8.28 2.70 -7.10
N ALA A 134 8.71 2.93 -8.34
CA ALA A 134 9.94 2.35 -8.87
C ALA A 134 11.16 2.69 -8.00
N GLU A 135 11.34 3.97 -7.63
CA GLU A 135 12.45 4.41 -6.79
C GLU A 135 12.47 3.70 -5.43
N VAL A 136 11.30 3.56 -4.79
CA VAL A 136 11.16 2.85 -3.52
C VAL A 136 11.55 1.37 -3.66
N ILE A 137 11.03 0.68 -4.68
CA ILE A 137 11.33 -0.73 -4.92
C ILE A 137 12.82 -0.94 -5.23
N ILE A 138 13.40 -0.10 -6.09
CA ILE A 138 14.83 -0.12 -6.41
C ILE A 138 15.67 0.06 -5.14
N GLY A 139 15.32 1.01 -4.27
CA GLY A 139 16.00 1.24 -3.01
C GLY A 139 15.99 0.02 -2.10
N LEU A 140 14.83 -0.61 -1.95
CA LEU A 140 14.67 -1.83 -1.14
C LEU A 140 15.50 -2.99 -1.68
N LEU A 141 15.40 -3.29 -2.98
CA LEU A 141 16.12 -4.40 -3.61
C LEU A 141 17.64 -4.18 -3.58
N ARG A 142 18.11 -2.96 -3.85
CA ARG A 142 19.55 -2.63 -3.77
C ARG A 142 20.07 -2.72 -2.33
N SER A 143 19.27 -2.33 -1.33
CA SER A 143 19.66 -2.48 0.08
C SER A 143 19.86 -3.95 0.50
N GLN A 144 19.23 -4.88 -0.22
CA GLN A 144 19.38 -6.33 -0.05
C GLN A 144 20.53 -6.92 -0.89
N GLY A 145 21.28 -6.10 -1.62
CA GLY A 145 22.44 -6.52 -2.42
C GLY A 145 22.12 -6.86 -3.88
N HIS A 146 20.90 -6.63 -4.36
CA HIS A 146 20.51 -6.91 -5.74
C HIS A 146 20.93 -5.82 -6.71
N SER A 147 21.19 -6.21 -7.96
CA SER A 147 21.29 -5.29 -9.09
C SER A 147 19.90 -5.15 -9.72
N VAL A 148 19.45 -3.91 -9.94
CA VAL A 148 18.11 -3.65 -10.47
C VAL A 148 18.22 -2.81 -11.73
N VAL A 149 17.63 -3.29 -12.82
CA VAL A 149 17.38 -2.55 -14.05
C VAL A 149 15.90 -2.22 -14.10
N HIS A 150 15.59 -0.93 -14.26
CA HIS A 150 14.20 -0.45 -14.29
C HIS A 150 13.77 -0.19 -15.73
N ALA A 151 12.60 -0.71 -16.06
CA ALA A 151 11.88 -0.45 -17.30
C ALA A 151 10.55 0.25 -16.98
N PRO A 152 10.32 1.48 -17.49
CA PRO A 152 9.11 2.24 -17.17
C PRO A 152 7.84 1.74 -17.86
N HIS A 153 7.94 0.77 -18.77
CA HIS A 153 6.81 0.19 -19.49
C HIS A 153 7.21 -1.12 -20.17
N GLY A 154 6.22 -1.90 -20.62
CA GLY A 154 6.44 -3.23 -21.19
C GLY A 154 7.39 -3.29 -22.38
N LEU A 155 7.35 -2.32 -23.31
CA LEU A 155 8.29 -2.31 -24.44
C LEU A 155 9.75 -2.14 -24.00
N ALA A 156 10.03 -1.28 -23.01
CA ALA A 156 11.38 -1.13 -22.48
C ALA A 156 11.82 -2.41 -21.78
N ALA A 157 10.90 -3.08 -21.06
CA ALA A 157 11.19 -4.36 -20.41
C ALA A 157 11.56 -5.45 -21.42
N LEU A 158 10.87 -5.51 -22.57
CA LEU A 158 11.18 -6.45 -23.65
C LEU A 158 12.52 -6.12 -24.33
N THR A 159 12.84 -4.84 -24.53
CA THR A 159 14.14 -4.43 -25.05
C THR A 159 15.25 -4.86 -24.09
N GLU A 160 15.09 -4.59 -22.80
CA GLU A 160 16.06 -5.02 -21.79
C GLU A 160 16.20 -6.55 -21.76
N ALA A 161 15.10 -7.30 -21.74
CA ALA A 161 15.15 -8.77 -21.73
C ALA A 161 15.73 -9.39 -23.01
N ALA A 162 15.71 -8.67 -24.13
CA ALA A 162 16.34 -9.11 -25.37
C ALA A 162 17.87 -8.94 -25.33
N ASP A 163 18.35 -7.84 -24.72
CA ASP A 163 19.77 -7.49 -24.67
C ASP A 163 20.48 -8.02 -23.42
N ASN A 164 19.72 -8.37 -22.38
CA ASN A 164 20.22 -8.70 -21.05
C ASN A 164 19.51 -9.92 -20.45
N THR A 165 20.25 -10.68 -19.63
CA THR A 165 19.70 -11.74 -18.79
C THR A 165 19.42 -11.23 -17.37
N PHE A 166 18.36 -11.76 -16.78
CA PHE A 166 17.88 -11.45 -15.43
C PHE A 166 17.54 -12.74 -14.70
N ASP A 167 17.78 -12.77 -13.38
CA ASP A 167 17.43 -13.92 -12.54
C ASP A 167 15.94 -13.90 -12.14
N LEU A 168 15.35 -12.71 -12.13
CA LEU A 168 13.96 -12.46 -11.79
C LEU A 168 13.45 -11.21 -12.50
N ALA A 169 12.17 -11.21 -12.86
CA ALA A 169 11.43 -10.01 -13.23
C ALA A 169 10.34 -9.73 -12.19
N LEU A 170 10.28 -8.49 -11.70
CA LEU A 170 9.20 -7.96 -10.88
C LEU A 170 8.35 -7.03 -11.75
N LEU A 171 7.07 -7.33 -11.89
CA LEU A 171 6.17 -6.62 -12.81
C LEU A 171 4.98 -6.06 -12.06
N ASP A 172 4.67 -4.79 -12.32
CA ASP A 172 3.32 -4.29 -12.12
C ASP A 172 2.35 -4.96 -13.11
N LEU A 173 1.17 -5.33 -12.63
CA LEU A 173 0.12 -5.92 -13.45
C LEU A 173 -0.72 -4.85 -14.15
N ASP A 174 -0.80 -3.65 -13.57
CA ASP A 174 -1.62 -2.54 -14.05
C ASP A 174 -0.85 -1.58 -14.98
N LEU A 175 0.03 -2.12 -15.83
CA LEU A 175 0.85 -1.33 -16.76
C LEU A 175 0.03 -0.68 -17.90
N PRO A 176 0.36 0.56 -18.30
CA PRO A 176 -0.30 1.22 -19.42
C PRO A 176 0.08 0.58 -20.77
N GLY A 177 -0.94 0.29 -21.60
CA GLY A 177 -0.77 -0.13 -23.00
C GLY A 177 -0.44 -1.61 -23.20
N LEU A 178 0.02 -2.33 -22.19
CA LEU A 178 0.29 -3.78 -22.26
C LEU A 178 -0.14 -4.47 -20.97
N ASP A 179 -0.96 -5.52 -21.08
CA ASP A 179 -1.35 -6.38 -19.95
C ASP A 179 -0.12 -7.02 -19.31
N GLY A 180 0.09 -6.81 -18.01
CA GLY A 180 1.23 -7.34 -17.26
C GLY A 180 1.35 -8.88 -17.32
N PHE A 181 0.23 -9.61 -17.44
CA PHE A 181 0.26 -11.05 -17.66
C PHE A 181 0.71 -11.43 -19.08
N ALA A 182 0.34 -10.64 -20.09
CA ALA A 182 0.82 -10.83 -21.45
C ALA A 182 2.33 -10.56 -21.53
N LEU A 183 2.80 -9.52 -20.85
CA LEU A 183 4.22 -9.20 -20.73
C LEU A 183 5.00 -10.33 -20.04
N ALA A 184 4.52 -10.84 -18.91
CA ALA A 184 5.15 -11.96 -18.21
C ALA A 184 5.30 -13.21 -19.09
N ARG A 185 4.29 -13.51 -19.93
CA ARG A 185 4.38 -14.60 -20.91
C ARG A 185 5.42 -14.34 -21.99
N GLN A 186 5.57 -13.10 -22.44
CA GLN A 186 6.57 -12.72 -23.44
C GLN A 186 7.99 -12.78 -22.87
N LEU A 187 8.20 -12.29 -21.63
CA LEU A 187 9.51 -12.33 -20.97
C LEU A 187 10.00 -13.77 -20.75
N ARG A 188 9.10 -14.72 -20.44
CA ARG A 188 9.44 -16.15 -20.36
C ARG A 188 10.00 -16.76 -21.65
N VAL A 189 9.80 -16.13 -22.81
CA VAL A 189 10.41 -16.60 -24.07
C VAL A 189 11.91 -16.27 -24.10
N PHE A 190 12.32 -15.23 -23.40
CA PHE A 190 13.72 -14.78 -23.32
C PHE A 190 14.52 -15.45 -22.19
N GLY A 191 13.85 -16.11 -21.23
CA GLY A 191 14.44 -16.82 -20.10
C GLY A 191 13.41 -17.17 -19.03
#